data_AF-A0A1E3PUI4-F1
#
_entry.id   AF-A0A1E3PUI4-F1
#
_cell.length_a   1.000
_cell.length_b   1.000
_cell.length_c   1.000
_cell.angle_alpha   90.00
_cell.angle_beta   90.00
_cell.angle_gamma   90.00
#
_symmetry.space_group_name_H-M   'P 1'
#
loop_
_entity.id
_entity.type
_entity.pdbx_description
1 polymer ?
#
loop_
_entity_poly.entity_id
_entity_poly.type
_entity_poly.pdbx_seq_one_letter_code
_entity_poly.pdbx_strand_id
1 'polypeptide(L)'
;MDLDALLEKTPSSLEAQSLFTSASASPPLAEIVNSITLRPDALTVPLEASDLGDFLNGFVTEFTATAQILELDGKKLLYSYATIEDDAERVQRVCNLIDLALILFELGHCELRVAHEFIEDLLDIQTIDWCQSFWPYISHREDRLANNLDGQKRPGRDLIRYCNALLRRLSKTQNSSFAGKILMFLANAFPLSERSGINPRGEFDTDNITVWETDDGESLHSRFWSLQRVFADPTTLLTKPDLQLAFRDTLKTVMEELRKHASVGSTNERTKSPASVVPTPAETSAVGTPAEPEDETAFVPKWLTSKSLFELQLRDPLFRRAIYAQTFFICDFLLGHVVDTPSPPGTNKSVMYPRTITMDLAKFLKTTQDTISRPPSTWAAVDLEPAFTRSLKSVVARDSNWQTWKLNNSPSFEKPVVPASEIDDAKKEIDSRRGTKRAYRFNMGTPALSRLSNTPTGIDLLRNKQRYAIPGPAEYYEKIREVRDVLVDMTDPELARETKEGIASKEWRGLRAARAQGTRYEFARYFTGKRSLETLFDAENENEPKTIKLENA
;
A
#
# COMPACT_ATOMS: atom_id res chain seq x y z
N MET A 1 -37.54 31.06 -57.67
CA MET A 1 -36.73 29.82 -57.71
C MET A 1 -37.63 28.77 -57.08
N ASP A 2 -38.26 27.97 -57.93
CA ASP A 2 -39.46 27.19 -57.62
C ASP A 2 -39.26 26.16 -56.51
N LEU A 3 -40.19 26.18 -55.54
CA LEU A 3 -40.27 25.25 -54.41
C LEU A 3 -40.52 23.81 -54.87
N ASP A 4 -41.06 23.63 -56.08
CA ASP A 4 -41.37 22.31 -56.66
C ASP A 4 -40.12 21.54 -57.13
N ALA A 5 -39.00 22.23 -57.40
CA ALA A 5 -37.76 21.57 -57.82
C ALA A 5 -36.97 20.94 -56.67
N LEU A 6 -37.34 21.21 -55.41
CA LEU A 6 -36.69 20.66 -54.21
C LEU A 6 -37.42 19.41 -53.65
N LEU A 7 -38.65 19.15 -54.09
CA LEU A 7 -39.44 18.00 -53.66
C LEU A 7 -39.15 16.72 -54.46
N GLU A 8 -38.60 16.83 -55.68
CA GLU A 8 -38.24 15.66 -56.52
C GLU A 8 -36.91 14.97 -56.14
N LYS A 9 -36.16 15.48 -55.15
CA LYS A 9 -34.91 14.86 -54.66
C LYS A 9 -35.01 14.29 -53.25
N THR A 10 -36.22 14.01 -52.77
CA THR A 10 -36.41 13.23 -51.55
C THR A 10 -36.68 11.77 -51.93
N PRO A 11 -35.86 10.79 -51.51
CA PRO A 11 -36.20 9.40 -51.70
C PRO A 11 -37.52 9.14 -50.97
N SER A 12 -38.45 8.51 -51.69
CA SER A 12 -39.82 8.26 -51.25
C SER A 12 -39.87 7.66 -49.85
N SER A 13 -40.87 8.04 -49.06
CA SER A 13 -41.10 7.59 -47.68
C SER A 13 -41.24 6.06 -47.52
N LEU A 14 -41.26 5.31 -48.62
CA LEU A 14 -41.22 3.84 -48.66
C LEU A 14 -39.80 3.27 -48.47
N GLU A 15 -38.73 3.97 -48.87
CA GLU A 15 -37.36 3.51 -48.64
C GLU A 15 -36.91 3.78 -47.20
N ALA A 16 -37.35 4.89 -46.60
CA ALA A 16 -37.16 5.17 -45.18
C ALA A 16 -37.99 4.23 -44.29
N GLN A 17 -39.18 3.83 -44.75
CA GLN A 17 -39.95 2.76 -44.09
C GLN A 17 -39.27 1.39 -44.28
N SER A 18 -38.65 1.09 -45.43
CA SER A 18 -37.93 -0.18 -45.62
C SER A 18 -36.66 -0.32 -44.77
N LEU A 19 -36.02 0.80 -44.40
CA LEU A 19 -34.90 0.82 -43.45
C LEU A 19 -35.34 0.73 -41.98
N PHE A 20 -36.61 1.03 -41.69
CA PHE A 20 -37.21 0.86 -40.36
C PHE A 20 -38.04 -0.43 -40.23
N THR A 21 -38.45 -1.08 -41.33
CA THR A 21 -39.20 -2.35 -41.32
C THR A 21 -38.30 -3.59 -41.34
N SER A 22 -36.97 -3.45 -41.38
CA SER A 22 -36.04 -4.56 -41.13
C SER A 22 -35.53 -4.61 -39.67
N ALA A 23 -35.93 -3.68 -38.81
CA ALA A 23 -35.56 -3.64 -37.38
C ALA A 23 -36.61 -4.30 -36.46
N SER A 24 -37.51 -5.14 -37.01
CA SER A 24 -38.49 -5.93 -36.27
C SER A 24 -37.93 -7.29 -35.83
N ALA A 25 -36.82 -7.28 -35.08
CA ALA A 25 -36.31 -8.47 -34.42
C ALA A 25 -35.53 -8.09 -33.15
N SER A 26 -36.24 -7.87 -32.05
CA SER A 26 -35.70 -8.27 -30.74
C SER A 26 -36.45 -9.55 -30.35
N PRO A 27 -35.80 -10.61 -29.81
CA PRO A 27 -34.59 -10.47 -29.01
C PRO A 27 -33.60 -11.67 -29.02
N PRO A 28 -32.38 -11.53 -29.54
CA PRO A 28 -31.27 -12.23 -28.93
C PRO A 28 -31.09 -11.72 -27.50
N LEU A 29 -30.91 -10.41 -27.27
CA LEU A 29 -30.56 -9.87 -25.94
C LEU A 29 -31.62 -10.14 -24.84
N ALA A 30 -32.91 -10.00 -25.13
CA ALA A 30 -33.95 -10.29 -24.14
C ALA A 30 -34.10 -11.79 -23.86
N GLU A 31 -34.06 -12.68 -24.88
CA GLU A 31 -34.06 -14.13 -24.65
C GLU A 31 -32.86 -14.52 -23.78
N ILE A 32 -31.70 -13.96 -24.08
CA ILE A 32 -30.47 -14.16 -23.31
C ILE A 32 -30.64 -13.72 -21.86
N VAL A 33 -30.94 -12.43 -21.62
CA VAL A 33 -31.02 -11.90 -20.25
C VAL A 33 -32.12 -12.59 -19.45
N ASN A 34 -33.22 -12.96 -20.10
CA ASN A 34 -34.31 -13.71 -19.47
C ASN A 34 -33.99 -15.20 -19.25
N SER A 35 -33.01 -15.76 -19.98
CA SER A 35 -32.53 -17.13 -19.77
C SER A 35 -31.50 -17.24 -18.64
N ILE A 36 -30.89 -16.12 -18.22
CA ILE A 36 -29.99 -16.09 -17.06
C ILE A 36 -30.80 -16.44 -15.82
N THR A 37 -30.36 -17.49 -15.12
CA THR A 37 -30.99 -17.96 -13.89
C THR A 37 -31.11 -16.82 -12.88
N LEU A 38 -32.32 -16.60 -12.40
CA LEU A 38 -32.61 -15.68 -11.31
C LEU A 38 -31.94 -16.17 -10.02
N ARG A 39 -31.04 -15.34 -9.47
CA ARG A 39 -30.22 -15.68 -8.31
C ARG A 39 -30.64 -14.84 -7.10
N PRO A 40 -30.98 -15.45 -5.95
CA PRO A 40 -31.39 -14.70 -4.77
C PRO A 40 -30.28 -13.81 -4.18
N ASP A 41 -29.02 -14.13 -4.47
CA ASP A 41 -27.80 -13.44 -4.06
C ASP A 41 -27.26 -12.44 -5.09
N ALA A 42 -28.02 -12.13 -6.15
CA ALA A 42 -27.60 -11.22 -7.22
C ALA A 42 -27.16 -9.82 -6.72
N LEU A 43 -27.70 -9.36 -5.58
CA LEU A 43 -27.28 -8.10 -4.95
C LEU A 43 -25.83 -8.13 -4.46
N THR A 44 -25.31 -9.28 -4.02
CA THR A 44 -24.00 -9.38 -3.38
C THR A 44 -22.97 -10.14 -4.22
N VAL A 45 -23.42 -11.09 -5.05
CA VAL A 45 -22.55 -11.94 -5.87
C VAL A 45 -22.59 -11.47 -7.33
N PRO A 46 -21.46 -10.99 -7.89
CA PRO A 46 -21.34 -10.63 -9.31
C PRO A 46 -21.61 -11.83 -10.23
N LEU A 47 -22.25 -11.59 -11.37
CA LEU A 47 -22.20 -12.53 -12.49
C LEU A 47 -20.79 -12.52 -13.09
N GLU A 48 -20.24 -13.71 -13.34
CA GLU A 48 -18.96 -13.88 -14.02
C GLU A 48 -19.14 -14.27 -15.49
N ALA A 49 -18.12 -14.02 -16.31
CA ALA A 49 -18.13 -14.45 -17.71
C ALA A 49 -18.20 -15.98 -17.87
N SER A 50 -17.69 -16.73 -16.89
CA SER A 50 -17.75 -18.19 -16.81
C SER A 50 -19.20 -18.71 -16.70
N ASP A 51 -20.05 -18.01 -15.94
CA ASP A 51 -21.48 -18.32 -15.78
C ASP A 51 -22.25 -18.20 -17.11
N LEU A 52 -21.72 -17.39 -18.04
CA LEU A 52 -22.29 -17.14 -19.36
C LEU A 52 -21.76 -18.10 -20.44
N GLY A 53 -20.78 -18.97 -20.14
CA GLY A 53 -20.39 -20.13 -20.95
C GLY A 53 -20.22 -19.91 -22.47
N ASP A 54 -20.70 -20.85 -23.27
CA ASP A 54 -20.68 -20.82 -24.75
C ASP A 54 -21.54 -19.71 -25.36
N PHE A 55 -22.38 -19.06 -24.56
CA PHE A 55 -23.31 -18.02 -25.02
C PHE A 55 -22.57 -16.72 -25.42
N LEU A 56 -21.50 -16.34 -24.69
CA LEU A 56 -20.66 -15.19 -25.07
C LEU A 56 -20.04 -15.39 -26.46
N ASN A 57 -19.63 -16.61 -26.81
CA ASN A 57 -19.02 -16.91 -28.11
C ASN A 57 -20.00 -16.72 -29.29
N GLY A 58 -21.29 -17.03 -29.11
CA GLY A 58 -22.34 -16.76 -30.10
C GLY A 58 -22.69 -15.28 -30.22
N PHE A 59 -22.75 -14.57 -29.08
CA PHE A 59 -23.04 -13.14 -29.02
C PHE A 59 -21.95 -12.29 -29.71
N VAL A 60 -20.68 -12.62 -29.48
CA VAL A 60 -19.50 -11.93 -30.04
C VAL A 60 -19.41 -12.08 -31.57
N THR A 61 -19.93 -13.17 -32.12
CA THR A 61 -19.82 -13.51 -33.55
C THR A 61 -20.96 -12.94 -34.39
N GLU A 62 -22.18 -12.84 -33.85
CA GLU A 62 -23.36 -12.31 -34.57
C GLU A 62 -23.58 -10.81 -34.40
N PHE A 63 -23.16 -10.21 -33.28
CA PHE A 63 -23.39 -8.79 -32.96
C PHE A 63 -22.09 -7.98 -32.97
N THR A 64 -21.42 -7.93 -34.12
CA THR A 64 -20.40 -6.89 -34.41
C THR A 64 -21.02 -5.51 -34.70
N ALA A 65 -22.34 -5.39 -34.60
CA ALA A 65 -23.10 -4.18 -34.84
C ALA A 65 -23.12 -3.26 -33.60
N THR A 66 -22.18 -2.31 -33.59
CA THR A 66 -22.17 -1.01 -32.89
C THR A 66 -22.80 -0.95 -31.50
N ALA A 67 -21.99 -0.66 -30.46
CA ALA A 67 -22.38 -0.45 -29.05
C ALA A 67 -23.68 0.35 -28.79
N GLN A 68 -24.09 1.21 -29.73
CA GLN A 68 -25.36 1.95 -29.71
C GLN A 68 -26.61 1.06 -29.74
N ILE A 69 -26.58 -0.07 -30.45
CA ILE A 69 -27.72 -1.00 -30.52
C ILE A 69 -27.89 -1.72 -29.18
N LEU A 70 -26.77 -2.15 -28.58
CA LEU A 70 -26.75 -2.73 -27.24
C LEU A 70 -27.30 -1.75 -26.19
N GLU A 71 -26.90 -0.48 -26.26
CA GLU A 71 -27.40 0.57 -25.37
C GLU A 71 -28.92 0.75 -25.51
N LEU A 72 -29.42 0.84 -26.74
CA LEU A 72 -30.83 1.11 -27.02
C LEU A 72 -31.73 -0.08 -26.63
N ASP A 73 -31.35 -1.30 -27.00
CA ASP A 73 -32.11 -2.51 -26.64
C ASP A 73 -31.98 -2.84 -25.14
N GLY A 74 -30.82 -2.58 -24.53
CA GLY A 74 -30.65 -2.67 -23.09
C GLY A 74 -31.55 -1.69 -22.33
N LYS A 75 -31.69 -0.43 -22.79
CA LYS A 75 -32.64 0.54 -22.20
C LYS A 75 -34.08 0.09 -22.31
N LYS A 76 -34.50 -0.47 -23.46
CA LYS A 76 -35.86 -1.03 -23.61
C LYS A 76 -36.13 -2.13 -22.57
N LEU A 77 -35.16 -3.02 -22.35
CA LEU A 77 -35.27 -4.08 -21.34
C LEU A 77 -35.24 -3.53 -19.92
N LEU A 78 -34.40 -2.54 -19.64
CA LEU A 78 -34.36 -1.87 -18.35
C LEU A 78 -35.73 -1.29 -18.00
N TYR A 79 -36.37 -0.57 -18.94
CA TYR A 79 -37.69 0.00 -18.73
C TYR A 79 -38.79 -1.05 -18.59
N SER A 80 -38.69 -2.20 -19.29
CA SER A 80 -39.66 -3.29 -19.09
C SER A 80 -39.47 -4.02 -17.77
N TYR A 81 -38.23 -4.15 -17.28
CA TYR A 81 -37.98 -4.72 -15.95
C TYR A 81 -38.35 -3.76 -14.83
N ALA A 82 -38.15 -2.46 -15.03
CA ALA A 82 -38.51 -1.43 -14.06
C ALA A 82 -40.01 -1.44 -13.69
N THR A 83 -40.88 -1.95 -14.57
CA THR A 83 -42.33 -2.04 -14.35
C THR A 83 -42.80 -3.38 -13.77
N ILE A 84 -41.91 -4.34 -13.52
CA ILE A 84 -42.26 -5.61 -12.87
C ILE A 84 -42.78 -5.34 -11.45
N GLU A 85 -43.90 -5.97 -11.08
CA GLU A 85 -44.57 -5.79 -9.79
C GLU A 85 -43.84 -6.51 -8.64
N ASP A 86 -43.25 -7.68 -8.91
CA ASP A 86 -42.44 -8.40 -7.92
C ASP A 86 -41.06 -7.72 -7.77
N ASP A 87 -40.86 -7.09 -6.61
CA ASP A 87 -39.61 -6.42 -6.25
C ASP A 87 -38.39 -7.34 -6.33
N ALA A 88 -38.52 -8.61 -5.92
CA ALA A 88 -37.41 -9.55 -5.91
C ALA A 88 -36.99 -9.93 -7.33
N GLU A 89 -37.96 -10.27 -8.18
CA GLU A 89 -37.73 -10.56 -9.60
C GLU A 89 -37.17 -9.32 -10.33
N ARG A 90 -37.75 -8.15 -10.08
CA ARG A 90 -37.31 -6.88 -10.66
C ARG A 90 -35.84 -6.60 -10.36
N VAL A 91 -35.45 -6.67 -9.09
CA VAL A 91 -34.06 -6.44 -8.66
C VAL A 91 -33.12 -7.42 -9.38
N GLN A 92 -33.45 -8.71 -9.39
CA GLN A 92 -32.60 -9.73 -9.99
C GLN A 92 -32.41 -9.54 -11.50
N ARG A 93 -33.49 -9.26 -12.25
CA ARG A 93 -33.37 -9.03 -13.70
C ARG A 93 -32.56 -7.79 -14.03
N VAL A 94 -32.71 -6.72 -13.25
CA VAL A 94 -31.91 -5.50 -13.44
C VAL A 94 -30.44 -5.73 -13.07
N CYS A 95 -30.15 -6.45 -11.98
CA CYS A 95 -28.79 -6.85 -11.62
C CYS A 95 -28.12 -7.66 -12.74
N ASN A 96 -28.82 -8.65 -13.30
CA ASN A 96 -28.31 -9.46 -14.41
C ASN A 96 -28.03 -8.61 -15.67
N LEU A 97 -28.91 -7.66 -15.99
CA LEU A 97 -28.74 -6.77 -17.14
C LEU A 97 -27.51 -5.86 -16.98
N ILE A 98 -27.30 -5.27 -15.81
CA ILE A 98 -26.16 -4.40 -15.55
C ILE A 98 -24.86 -5.22 -15.48
N ASP A 99 -24.88 -6.40 -14.85
CA ASP A 99 -23.71 -7.29 -14.81
C ASP A 99 -23.32 -7.75 -16.23
N LEU A 100 -24.29 -8.04 -17.09
CA LEU A 100 -24.01 -8.34 -18.51
C LEU A 100 -23.32 -7.16 -19.21
N ALA A 101 -23.77 -5.93 -18.97
CA ALA A 101 -23.12 -4.74 -19.54
C ALA A 101 -21.68 -4.58 -19.03
N LEU A 102 -21.40 -4.88 -17.76
CA LEU A 102 -20.06 -4.85 -17.20
C LEU A 102 -19.15 -5.94 -17.81
N ILE A 103 -19.67 -7.15 -18.02
CA ILE A 103 -18.93 -8.25 -18.66
C ILE A 103 -18.62 -7.90 -20.12
N LEU A 104 -19.58 -7.35 -20.85
CA LEU A 104 -19.37 -6.91 -22.24
C LEU A 104 -18.34 -5.77 -22.33
N PHE A 105 -18.26 -4.90 -21.33
CA PHE A 105 -17.21 -3.89 -21.24
C PHE A 105 -15.83 -4.53 -21.03
N GLU A 106 -15.70 -5.49 -20.11
CA GLU A 106 -14.45 -6.22 -19.85
C GLU A 106 -13.95 -7.00 -21.07
N LEU A 107 -14.87 -7.49 -21.90
CA LEU A 107 -14.58 -8.15 -23.17
C LEU A 107 -14.31 -7.16 -24.33
N GLY A 108 -14.50 -5.85 -24.12
CA GLY A 108 -14.23 -4.81 -25.12
C GLY A 108 -15.35 -4.58 -26.14
N HIS A 109 -16.57 -5.04 -25.87
CA HIS A 109 -17.72 -4.91 -26.78
C HIS A 109 -18.59 -3.68 -26.52
N CYS A 110 -18.49 -3.05 -25.35
CA CYS A 110 -19.17 -1.80 -25.04
C CYS A 110 -18.33 -0.88 -24.15
N GLU A 111 -18.76 0.37 -24.00
CA GLU A 111 -18.15 1.31 -23.05
C GLU A 111 -18.74 1.12 -21.64
N LEU A 112 -17.94 1.31 -20.59
CA LEU A 112 -18.41 1.30 -19.20
C LEU A 112 -19.57 2.27 -18.96
N ARG A 113 -19.65 3.35 -19.75
CA ARG A 113 -20.74 4.32 -19.75
C ARG A 113 -22.12 3.67 -19.82
N VAL A 114 -22.30 2.59 -20.59
CA VAL A 114 -23.60 1.93 -20.74
C VAL A 114 -24.14 1.45 -19.39
N ALA A 115 -23.29 0.86 -18.55
CA ALA A 115 -23.68 0.42 -17.20
C ALA A 115 -24.07 1.62 -16.31
N HIS A 116 -23.32 2.73 -16.37
CA HIS A 116 -23.64 3.94 -15.62
C HIS A 116 -24.96 4.57 -16.07
N GLU A 117 -25.27 4.55 -17.36
CA GLU A 117 -26.55 5.05 -17.88
C GLU A 117 -27.72 4.19 -17.45
N PHE A 118 -27.58 2.86 -17.42
CA PHE A 118 -28.62 1.99 -16.89
C PHE A 118 -28.87 2.25 -15.40
N ILE A 119 -27.81 2.43 -14.61
CA ILE A 119 -27.93 2.78 -13.19
C ILE A 119 -28.60 4.14 -13.02
N GLU A 120 -28.18 5.15 -13.79
CA GLU A 120 -28.78 6.48 -13.73
C GLU A 120 -30.28 6.45 -14.03
N ASP A 121 -30.65 5.88 -15.17
CA ASP A 121 -32.04 5.77 -15.59
C ASP A 121 -32.84 5.06 -14.50
N LEU A 122 -32.38 3.88 -14.05
CA LEU A 122 -33.05 3.08 -13.04
C LEU A 122 -33.26 3.83 -11.72
N LEU A 123 -32.22 4.51 -11.23
CA LEU A 123 -32.34 5.29 -9.99
C LEU A 123 -33.39 6.37 -10.17
N ASP A 124 -33.46 7.06 -11.30
CA ASP A 124 -34.42 8.15 -11.55
C ASP A 124 -35.88 7.69 -11.62
N ILE A 125 -36.17 6.49 -12.15
CA ILE A 125 -37.56 5.97 -12.27
C ILE A 125 -38.06 5.25 -11.01
N GLN A 126 -37.16 4.71 -10.18
CA GLN A 126 -37.54 3.88 -9.02
C GLN A 126 -37.79 4.70 -7.75
N THR A 127 -38.55 4.15 -6.80
CA THR A 127 -38.81 4.78 -5.50
C THR A 127 -37.55 4.81 -4.63
N ILE A 128 -37.54 5.66 -3.59
CA ILE A 128 -36.40 5.76 -2.68
C ILE A 128 -36.18 4.45 -1.92
N ASP A 129 -37.26 3.81 -1.45
CA ASP A 129 -37.20 2.54 -0.73
C ASP A 129 -36.58 1.43 -1.59
N TRP A 130 -36.95 1.40 -2.88
CA TRP A 130 -36.36 0.48 -3.84
C TRP A 130 -34.87 0.77 -4.07
N CYS A 131 -34.51 2.04 -4.27
CA CYS A 131 -33.11 2.47 -4.44
C CYS A 131 -32.24 2.05 -3.24
N GLN A 132 -32.79 2.13 -2.02
CA GLN A 132 -32.10 1.70 -0.79
C GLN A 132 -31.88 0.18 -0.77
N SER A 133 -32.87 -0.60 -1.20
CA SER A 133 -32.76 -2.06 -1.34
C SER A 133 -31.81 -2.50 -2.46
N PHE A 134 -31.69 -1.70 -3.52
CA PHE A 134 -30.78 -1.94 -4.65
C PHE A 134 -29.33 -1.51 -4.37
N TRP A 135 -29.10 -0.50 -3.51
CA TRP A 135 -27.76 0.03 -3.23
C TRP A 135 -26.66 -0.99 -2.88
N PRO A 136 -26.94 -2.10 -2.17
CA PRO A 136 -25.96 -3.16 -1.97
C PRO A 136 -25.34 -3.67 -3.27
N TYR A 137 -26.09 -3.73 -4.38
CA TYR A 137 -25.57 -4.10 -5.71
C TYR A 137 -24.44 -3.17 -6.16
N ILE A 138 -24.68 -1.86 -6.12
CA ILE A 138 -23.71 -0.82 -6.50
C ILE A 138 -22.46 -0.91 -5.61
N SER A 139 -22.67 -1.10 -4.30
CA SER A 139 -21.59 -1.16 -3.31
C SER A 139 -20.68 -2.38 -3.50
N HIS A 140 -21.23 -3.57 -3.80
CA HIS A 140 -20.43 -4.78 -4.03
C HIS A 140 -19.65 -4.75 -5.35
N ARG A 141 -20.00 -3.84 -6.26
CA ARG A 141 -19.38 -3.70 -7.59
C ARG A 141 -18.60 -2.40 -7.71
N GLU A 142 -18.22 -1.80 -6.59
CA GLU A 142 -17.38 -0.59 -6.53
C GLU A 142 -16.11 -0.74 -7.37
N ASP A 143 -15.42 -1.88 -7.28
CA ASP A 143 -14.20 -2.14 -8.06
C ASP A 143 -14.42 -2.21 -9.58
N ARG A 144 -15.63 -2.54 -10.04
CA ARG A 144 -15.97 -2.58 -11.47
C ARG A 144 -16.54 -1.25 -11.97
N LEU A 145 -17.29 -0.57 -11.11
CA LEU A 145 -18.02 0.66 -11.44
C LEU A 145 -17.22 1.94 -11.20
N ALA A 146 -16.27 1.94 -10.26
CA ALA A 146 -15.62 3.15 -9.78
C ALA A 146 -14.08 3.14 -9.88
N ASN A 147 -13.48 2.03 -10.28
CA ASN A 147 -12.02 1.91 -10.30
C ASN A 147 -11.35 2.85 -11.32
N ASN A 148 -10.38 3.64 -10.85
CA ASN A 148 -9.58 4.60 -11.64
C ASN A 148 -10.42 5.63 -12.43
N LEU A 149 -11.57 6.05 -11.90
CA LEU A 149 -12.38 7.07 -12.57
C LEU A 149 -11.83 8.49 -12.38
N ASP A 150 -11.97 9.29 -13.44
CA ASP A 150 -11.72 10.73 -13.44
C ASP A 150 -13.08 11.45 -13.31
N GLY A 151 -13.23 12.33 -12.32
CA GLY A 151 -14.50 13.02 -12.06
C GLY A 151 -14.86 14.09 -13.10
N GLN A 152 -13.93 14.50 -13.95
CA GLN A 152 -14.16 15.46 -15.04
C GLN A 152 -14.59 14.78 -16.34
N LYS A 153 -14.21 13.51 -16.54
CA LYS A 153 -14.52 12.73 -17.75
C LYS A 153 -15.62 11.72 -17.49
N ARG A 154 -16.22 11.23 -18.57
CA ARG A 154 -17.12 10.07 -18.48
C ARG A 154 -16.29 8.79 -18.31
N PRO A 155 -16.76 7.80 -17.53
CA PRO A 155 -18.05 7.74 -16.83
C PRO A 155 -18.05 8.33 -15.40
N GLY A 156 -16.92 8.80 -14.86
CA GLY A 156 -16.85 9.38 -13.50
C GLY A 156 -17.77 10.58 -13.27
N ARG A 157 -17.90 11.47 -14.27
CA ARG A 157 -18.88 12.56 -14.24
C ARG A 157 -20.32 12.06 -14.16
N ASP A 158 -20.64 10.94 -14.82
CA ASP A 158 -21.98 10.36 -14.79
C ASP A 158 -22.28 9.79 -13.40
N LEU A 159 -21.31 9.09 -12.79
CA LEU A 159 -21.37 8.65 -11.39
C LEU A 159 -21.68 9.79 -10.41
N ILE A 160 -20.93 10.90 -10.49
CA ILE A 160 -21.17 12.07 -9.65
C ILE A 160 -22.58 12.65 -9.91
N ARG A 161 -23.04 12.66 -11.16
CA ARG A 161 -24.33 13.22 -11.54
C ARG A 161 -25.50 12.45 -10.93
N TYR A 162 -25.57 11.13 -11.14
CA TYR A 162 -26.72 10.35 -10.66
C TYR A 162 -26.71 10.18 -9.14
N CYS A 163 -25.54 10.09 -8.50
CA CYS A 163 -25.46 10.07 -7.04
C CYS A 163 -25.95 11.39 -6.44
N ASN A 164 -25.59 12.54 -7.03
CA ASN A 164 -26.11 13.84 -6.60
C ASN A 164 -27.61 14.01 -6.91
N ALA A 165 -28.11 13.46 -8.01
CA ALA A 165 -29.54 13.44 -8.32
C ALA A 165 -30.31 12.64 -7.26
N LEU A 166 -29.83 11.46 -6.88
CA LEU A 166 -30.40 10.64 -5.81
C LEU A 166 -30.34 11.37 -4.46
N LEU A 167 -29.20 11.96 -4.09
CA LEU A 167 -29.05 12.74 -2.85
C LEU A 167 -30.06 13.91 -2.75
N ARG A 168 -30.39 14.57 -3.86
CA ARG A 168 -31.41 15.64 -3.89
C ARG A 168 -32.83 15.12 -3.67
N ARG A 169 -33.11 13.86 -4.02
CA ARG A 169 -34.40 13.20 -3.81
C ARG A 169 -34.58 12.69 -2.37
N LEU A 170 -33.49 12.45 -1.65
CA LEU A 170 -33.54 11.94 -0.28
C LEU A 170 -34.04 12.98 0.73
N SER A 171 -34.87 12.52 1.67
CA SER A 171 -35.22 13.31 2.85
C SER A 171 -34.01 13.44 3.78
N LYS A 172 -33.66 14.69 4.13
CA LYS A 172 -32.54 14.99 5.06
C LYS A 172 -32.75 14.42 6.47
N THR A 173 -34.00 14.15 6.86
CA THR A 173 -34.34 13.68 8.22
C THR A 173 -34.49 12.16 8.30
N GLN A 174 -35.18 11.55 7.33
CA GLN A 174 -35.49 10.11 7.34
C GLN A 174 -34.36 9.28 6.71
N ASN A 175 -33.72 9.79 5.66
CA ASN A 175 -32.80 9.01 4.82
C ASN A 175 -31.34 9.42 5.05
N SER A 176 -31.01 9.92 6.24
CA SER A 176 -29.66 10.42 6.56
C SER A 176 -28.61 9.30 6.53
N SER A 177 -28.97 8.10 6.99
CA SER A 177 -28.12 6.91 6.93
C SER A 177 -27.82 6.50 5.48
N PHE A 178 -28.85 6.49 4.61
CA PHE A 178 -28.70 6.16 3.20
C PHE A 178 -27.89 7.22 2.44
N ALA A 179 -28.15 8.51 2.69
CA ALA A 179 -27.33 9.60 2.15
C ALA A 179 -25.85 9.46 2.55
N GLY A 180 -25.57 9.05 3.79
CA GLY A 180 -24.22 8.75 4.27
C GLY A 180 -23.53 7.63 3.49
N LYS A 181 -24.26 6.54 3.17
CA LYS A 181 -23.74 5.45 2.33
C LYS A 181 -23.38 5.92 0.92
N ILE A 182 -24.22 6.75 0.30
CA ILE A 182 -23.96 7.32 -1.03
C ILE A 182 -22.73 8.23 -1.01
N LEU A 183 -22.62 9.11 0.00
CA LEU A 183 -21.47 10.00 0.15
C LEU A 183 -20.17 9.23 0.40
N MET A 184 -20.22 8.16 1.19
CA MET A 184 -19.05 7.30 1.43
C MET A 184 -18.61 6.59 0.15
N PHE A 185 -19.57 6.06 -0.64
CA PHE A 185 -19.28 5.46 -1.94
C PHE A 185 -18.61 6.45 -2.89
N LEU A 186 -19.14 7.68 -3.01
CA LEU A 186 -18.52 8.72 -3.82
C LEU A 186 -17.12 9.11 -3.32
N ALA A 187 -16.90 9.14 -2.00
CA ALA A 187 -15.60 9.48 -1.42
C ALA A 187 -14.54 8.41 -1.68
N ASN A 188 -14.92 7.14 -1.76
CA ASN A 188 -14.02 6.03 -2.08
C ASN A 188 -13.79 5.87 -3.59
N ALA A 189 -14.79 6.21 -4.41
CA ALA A 189 -14.76 6.08 -5.87
C ALA A 189 -13.69 6.96 -6.54
N PHE A 190 -13.27 8.05 -5.91
CA PHE A 190 -12.33 9.00 -6.48
C PHE A 190 -11.11 9.20 -5.58
N PRO A 191 -9.92 9.45 -6.16
CA PRO A 191 -8.75 9.86 -5.39
C PRO A 191 -9.04 11.08 -4.51
N LEU A 192 -8.37 11.20 -3.37
CA LEU A 192 -8.58 12.30 -2.40
C LEU A 192 -8.25 13.69 -2.98
N SER A 193 -7.41 13.74 -4.02
CA SER A 193 -7.07 14.98 -4.73
C SER A 193 -8.04 15.33 -5.86
N GLU A 194 -9.08 14.52 -6.11
CA GLU A 194 -10.05 14.78 -7.17
C GLU A 194 -10.81 16.09 -6.89
N ARG A 195 -10.87 16.95 -7.92
CA ARG A 195 -11.42 18.30 -7.78
C ARG A 195 -12.88 18.33 -7.31
N SER A 196 -13.65 17.31 -7.70
CA SER A 196 -15.06 17.16 -7.35
C SER A 196 -15.29 16.76 -5.89
N GLY A 197 -14.30 16.12 -5.26
CA GLY A 197 -14.35 15.71 -3.84
C GLY A 197 -13.77 16.74 -2.87
N ILE A 198 -13.15 17.81 -3.40
CA ILE A 198 -12.61 18.91 -2.59
C ILE A 198 -13.51 20.15 -2.71
N ASN A 199 -13.46 21.02 -1.69
CA ASN A 199 -14.03 22.36 -1.75
C ASN A 199 -12.89 23.36 -2.07
N PRO A 200 -12.55 23.60 -3.35
CA PRO A 200 -11.40 24.41 -3.74
C PRO A 200 -11.63 25.91 -3.51
N ARG A 201 -12.90 26.34 -3.41
CA ARG A 201 -13.27 27.72 -3.14
C ARG A 201 -13.35 28.03 -1.64
N GLY A 202 -13.39 27.00 -0.80
CA GLY A 202 -13.56 27.18 0.65
C GLY A 202 -14.94 27.71 1.03
N GLU A 203 -15.94 27.56 0.16
CA GLU A 203 -17.29 28.05 0.41
C GLU A 203 -17.90 27.37 1.65
N PHE A 204 -18.51 28.17 2.52
CA PHE A 204 -19.22 27.66 3.70
C PHE A 204 -20.62 27.16 3.29
N ASP A 205 -21.08 26.06 3.90
CA ASP A 205 -22.43 25.55 3.69
C ASP A 205 -23.46 26.45 4.40
N THR A 206 -24.03 27.38 3.64
CA THR A 206 -25.04 28.33 4.12
C THR A 206 -26.47 27.87 3.88
N ASP A 207 -26.67 26.75 3.16
CA ASP A 207 -27.98 26.20 2.86
C ASP A 207 -28.63 25.55 4.10
N ASN A 208 -27.82 25.13 5.07
CA ASN A 208 -28.28 24.58 6.35
C ASN A 208 -28.71 25.69 7.32
N ILE A 209 -29.81 26.36 7.02
CA ILE A 209 -30.34 27.46 7.83
C ILE A 209 -30.91 26.91 9.14
N THR A 210 -30.43 27.45 10.26
CA THR A 210 -31.05 27.21 11.57
C THR A 210 -32.25 28.15 11.71
N VAL A 211 -33.44 27.59 11.93
CA VAL A 211 -34.67 28.37 12.17
C VAL A 211 -35.00 28.28 13.65
N TRP A 212 -35.25 29.43 14.28
CA TRP A 212 -35.57 29.53 15.71
C TRP A 212 -36.64 30.60 15.95
N GLU A 213 -37.29 30.50 17.10
CA GLU A 213 -38.30 31.46 17.56
C GLU A 213 -37.64 32.81 17.88
N THR A 214 -37.98 33.85 17.12
CA THR A 214 -37.55 35.23 17.39
C THR A 214 -38.61 35.93 18.23
N ASP A 215 -38.26 36.27 19.48
CA ASP A 215 -39.07 37.15 20.33
C ASP A 215 -38.68 38.63 20.10
N ASP A 216 -39.62 39.55 20.35
CA ASP A 216 -39.41 41.01 20.36
C ASP A 216 -38.46 41.49 21.49
N GLY A 217 -38.02 40.58 22.36
CA GLY A 217 -37.09 40.86 23.46
C GLY A 217 -35.69 40.28 23.22
N GLU A 218 -34.67 40.97 23.76
CA GLU A 218 -33.26 40.53 23.81
C GLU A 218 -33.03 39.33 24.75
N SER A 219 -33.79 38.25 24.58
CA SER A 219 -33.66 37.03 25.38
C SER A 219 -32.34 36.32 25.09
N LEU A 220 -31.83 35.57 26.09
CA LEU A 220 -30.63 34.74 25.97
C LEU A 220 -30.73 33.78 24.77
N HIS A 221 -31.91 33.20 24.55
CA HIS A 221 -32.19 32.29 23.43
C HIS A 221 -32.00 32.98 22.08
N SER A 222 -32.58 34.18 21.89
CA SER A 222 -32.42 34.95 20.65
C SER A 222 -30.96 35.34 20.42
N ARG A 223 -30.26 35.81 21.47
CA ARG A 223 -28.82 36.12 21.42
C ARG A 223 -27.97 34.90 21.06
N PHE A 224 -28.24 33.74 21.68
CA PHE A 224 -27.54 32.48 21.43
C PHE A 224 -27.70 32.02 19.98
N TRP A 225 -28.93 31.90 19.48
CA TRP A 225 -29.14 31.40 18.13
C TRP A 225 -28.72 32.42 17.05
N SER A 226 -28.67 33.71 17.38
CA SER A 226 -28.09 34.70 16.46
C SER A 226 -26.60 34.45 16.17
N LEU A 227 -25.85 33.87 17.13
CA LEU A 227 -24.45 33.46 16.91
C LEU A 227 -24.33 32.37 15.86
N GLN A 228 -25.34 31.49 15.73
CA GLN A 228 -25.30 30.38 14.79
C GLN A 228 -25.19 30.87 13.33
N ARG A 229 -25.72 32.07 13.01
CA ARG A 229 -25.53 32.69 11.68
C ARG A 229 -24.06 32.99 11.40
N VAL A 230 -23.34 33.48 12.41
CA VAL A 230 -21.90 33.77 12.30
C VAL A 230 -21.09 32.48 12.30
N PHE A 231 -21.50 31.46 13.07
CA PHE A 231 -20.84 30.15 13.03
C PHE A 231 -21.03 29.42 11.70
N ALA A 232 -22.17 29.62 11.03
CA ALA A 232 -22.40 29.09 9.69
C ALA A 232 -21.54 29.80 8.62
N ASP A 233 -21.42 31.14 8.70
CA ASP A 233 -20.56 31.91 7.80
C ASP A 233 -19.73 32.97 8.57
N PRO A 234 -18.49 32.61 8.98
CA PRO A 234 -17.61 33.54 9.68
C PRO A 234 -17.06 34.65 8.78
N THR A 235 -17.16 34.53 7.44
CA THR A 235 -16.67 35.56 6.51
C THR A 235 -17.49 36.85 6.59
N THR A 236 -18.73 36.76 7.08
CA THR A 236 -19.59 37.93 7.34
C THR A 236 -18.92 38.97 8.24
N LEU A 237 -18.17 38.54 9.26
CA LEU A 237 -17.41 39.43 10.16
C LEU A 237 -16.18 40.05 9.49
N LEU A 238 -15.67 39.40 8.43
CA LEU A 238 -14.56 39.90 7.64
C LEU A 238 -15.03 40.95 6.63
N THR A 239 -16.21 40.78 6.04
CA THR A 239 -16.79 41.73 5.09
C THR A 239 -17.43 42.94 5.79
N LYS A 240 -18.05 42.76 6.95
CA LYS A 240 -18.80 43.80 7.68
C LYS A 240 -18.20 44.03 9.08
N PRO A 241 -17.24 44.96 9.24
CA PRO A 241 -16.58 45.19 10.51
C PRO A 241 -17.53 45.72 11.61
N ASP A 242 -18.63 46.37 11.24
CA ASP A 242 -19.63 46.90 12.20
C ASP A 242 -20.24 45.81 13.09
N LEU A 243 -20.31 44.57 12.58
CA LEU A 243 -20.86 43.42 13.31
C LEU A 243 -19.88 42.82 14.34
N GLN A 244 -18.60 43.19 14.29
CA GLN A 244 -17.56 42.63 15.17
C GLN A 244 -17.81 42.95 16.65
N LEU A 245 -18.25 44.17 16.95
CA LEU A 245 -18.55 44.60 18.33
C LEU A 245 -19.78 43.88 18.88
N ALA A 246 -20.86 43.82 18.09
CA ALA A 246 -22.09 43.12 18.47
C ALA A 246 -21.84 41.61 18.70
N PHE A 247 -21.03 40.99 17.84
CA PHE A 247 -20.62 39.59 17.99
C PHE A 247 -19.83 39.35 19.28
N ARG A 248 -18.84 40.20 19.58
CA ARG A 248 -18.04 40.12 20.82
C ARG A 248 -18.93 40.14 22.06
N ASP A 249 -19.84 41.11 22.13
CA ASP A 249 -20.68 41.30 23.32
C ASP A 249 -21.70 40.16 23.48
N THR A 250 -22.24 39.67 22.36
CA THR A 250 -23.12 38.49 22.33
C THR A 250 -22.39 37.23 22.78
N LEU A 251 -21.20 36.95 22.23
CA LEU A 251 -20.39 35.78 22.58
C LEU A 251 -19.95 35.84 24.05
N LYS A 252 -19.55 37.02 24.54
CA LYS A 252 -19.20 37.21 25.96
C LYS A 252 -20.36 36.84 26.88
N THR A 253 -21.56 37.33 26.56
CA THR A 253 -22.78 37.04 27.34
C THR A 253 -23.07 35.52 27.36
N VAL A 254 -23.02 34.87 26.19
CA VAL A 254 -23.28 33.43 26.08
C VAL A 254 -22.24 32.60 26.84
N MET A 255 -20.96 32.94 26.72
CA MET A 255 -19.89 32.24 27.44
C MET A 255 -20.01 32.39 28.96
N GLU A 256 -20.42 33.56 29.45
CA GLU A 256 -20.69 33.77 30.87
C GLU A 256 -21.87 32.93 31.38
N GLU A 257 -22.90 32.71 30.55
CA GLU A 257 -24.05 31.89 30.91
C GLU A 257 -23.75 30.39 30.88
N LEU A 258 -23.03 29.92 29.85
CA LEU A 258 -22.52 28.55 29.79
C LEU A 258 -21.66 28.21 31.01
N ARG A 259 -20.87 29.18 31.48
CA ARG A 259 -20.07 29.05 32.70
C ARG A 259 -20.94 28.85 33.95
N LYS A 260 -22.06 29.56 34.08
CA LYS A 260 -22.97 29.39 35.24
C LYS A 260 -23.55 27.99 35.27
N HIS A 261 -24.02 27.49 34.12
CA HIS A 261 -24.62 26.16 34.02
C HIS A 261 -23.62 25.01 34.19
N ALA A 262 -22.35 25.20 33.82
CA ALA A 262 -21.29 24.22 34.07
C ALA A 262 -21.05 23.96 35.57
N SER A 263 -21.25 24.97 36.43
CA SER A 263 -21.06 24.84 37.88
C SER A 263 -22.16 24.02 38.58
N VAL A 264 -23.36 23.97 38.01
CA VAL A 264 -24.55 23.33 38.63
C VAL A 264 -24.53 21.81 38.48
N GLY A 265 -23.93 21.29 37.40
CA GLY A 265 -23.78 19.84 37.17
C GLY A 265 -22.76 19.15 38.10
N SER A 266 -22.01 19.90 38.90
CA SER A 266 -21.00 19.37 39.83
C SER A 266 -21.57 19.01 41.21
N THR A 267 -22.79 19.49 41.53
CA THR A 267 -23.43 19.28 42.83
C THR A 267 -24.62 18.32 42.72
N ASN A 268 -24.36 17.03 42.50
CA ASN A 268 -25.05 15.90 43.15
C ASN A 268 -24.69 14.55 42.51
N GLU A 269 -24.57 13.53 43.37
CA GLU A 269 -24.41 12.10 43.08
C GLU A 269 -23.02 11.60 42.68
N ARG A 270 -22.10 11.63 43.65
CA ARG A 270 -21.12 10.56 43.83
C ARG A 270 -21.85 9.26 44.25
N THR A 271 -22.52 8.61 43.32
CA THR A 271 -22.73 7.16 43.41
C THR A 271 -21.66 6.49 42.56
N LYS A 272 -20.81 5.70 43.22
CA LYS A 272 -19.77 4.91 42.58
C LYS A 272 -20.40 3.96 41.55
N SER A 273 -20.23 4.27 40.26
CA SER A 273 -20.27 3.27 39.20
C SER A 273 -18.83 3.07 38.70
N PRO A 274 -18.36 1.82 38.57
CA PRO A 274 -16.97 1.54 38.28
C PRO A 274 -16.66 1.92 36.82
N ALA A 275 -15.44 2.41 36.63
CA ALA A 275 -14.86 2.78 35.35
C ALA A 275 -15.07 1.69 34.28
N SER A 276 -15.40 2.13 33.06
CA SER A 276 -15.40 1.31 31.85
C SER A 276 -14.12 0.49 31.75
N VAL A 277 -14.28 -0.82 31.96
CA VAL A 277 -13.28 -1.82 31.61
C VAL A 277 -13.29 -1.91 30.09
N VAL A 278 -12.18 -1.53 29.47
CA VAL A 278 -11.88 -1.85 28.08
C VAL A 278 -11.64 -3.37 28.00
N PRO A 279 -12.40 -4.15 27.21
CA PRO A 279 -12.04 -5.54 26.94
C PRO A 279 -11.05 -5.58 25.77
N THR A 280 -9.85 -6.06 26.05
CA THR A 280 -8.89 -6.55 25.06
C THR A 280 -9.47 -7.76 24.30
N PRO A 281 -9.14 -7.96 23.01
CA PRO A 281 -9.73 -9.02 22.21
C PRO A 281 -9.05 -10.36 22.50
N ALA A 282 -9.83 -11.34 22.95
CA ALA A 282 -9.44 -12.74 22.97
C ALA A 282 -10.52 -13.56 22.24
N GLU A 283 -10.07 -14.34 21.26
CA GLU A 283 -10.84 -15.25 20.43
C GLU A 283 -11.53 -16.33 21.27
N THR A 284 -12.85 -16.48 21.15
CA THR A 284 -13.49 -17.81 21.16
C THR A 284 -14.92 -17.73 20.62
N SER A 285 -15.17 -18.58 19.62
CA SER A 285 -16.45 -18.79 18.95
C SER A 285 -17.46 -19.49 19.84
N ALA A 286 -18.71 -19.00 19.92
CA ALA A 286 -19.91 -19.83 20.05
C ALA A 286 -21.20 -18.99 19.93
N VAL A 287 -21.97 -19.31 18.89
CA VAL A 287 -23.43 -19.16 18.69
C VAL A 287 -24.23 -18.53 19.85
N GLY A 288 -24.86 -17.39 19.56
CA GLY A 288 -25.88 -16.75 20.39
C GLY A 288 -26.90 -16.03 19.50
N THR A 289 -28.17 -16.36 19.72
CA THR A 289 -29.44 -15.77 19.27
C THR A 289 -29.39 -14.29 18.82
N PRO A 290 -30.18 -13.88 17.80
CA PRO A 290 -30.24 -12.47 17.42
C PRO A 290 -30.83 -11.67 18.58
N ALA A 291 -30.05 -10.73 19.10
CA ALA A 291 -30.55 -9.71 20.00
C ALA A 291 -31.66 -8.93 19.27
N GLU A 292 -32.81 -8.79 19.92
CA GLU A 292 -33.82 -7.82 19.49
C GLU A 292 -33.19 -6.42 19.39
N PRO A 293 -33.69 -5.54 18.49
CA PRO A 293 -33.13 -4.22 18.32
C PRO A 293 -33.30 -3.48 19.64
N GLU A 294 -32.19 -3.24 20.34
CA GLU A 294 -32.15 -2.22 21.38
C GLU A 294 -32.77 -0.96 20.78
N ASP A 295 -33.84 -0.45 21.40
CA ASP A 295 -34.56 0.76 20.96
C ASP A 295 -33.54 1.77 20.42
N GLU A 296 -33.53 1.96 19.09
CA GLU A 296 -32.67 2.96 18.47
C GLU A 296 -33.01 4.29 19.14
N THR A 297 -32.16 4.72 20.07
CA THR A 297 -32.25 6.04 20.68
C THR A 297 -32.41 7.00 19.53
N ALA A 298 -33.59 7.62 19.39
CA ALA A 298 -33.94 8.37 18.20
C ALA A 298 -32.82 9.37 17.90
N PHE A 299 -32.02 9.09 16.88
CA PHE A 299 -30.85 9.89 16.57
C PHE A 299 -31.36 11.21 16.01
N VAL A 300 -31.27 12.28 16.81
CA VAL A 300 -31.67 13.62 16.39
C VAL A 300 -30.47 14.30 15.75
N PRO A 301 -30.42 14.49 14.41
CA PRO A 301 -29.21 14.97 13.73
C PRO A 301 -28.93 16.46 13.96
N LYS A 302 -29.90 17.23 14.49
CA LYS A 302 -29.81 18.67 14.69
C LYS A 302 -30.22 19.07 16.10
N TRP A 303 -29.62 20.15 16.61
CA TRP A 303 -30.05 20.73 17.87
C TRP A 303 -31.48 21.29 17.78
N LEU A 304 -32.27 21.11 18.83
CA LEU A 304 -33.64 21.62 18.89
C LEU A 304 -33.61 23.11 19.22
N THR A 305 -34.29 23.93 18.44
CA THR A 305 -34.24 25.40 18.54
C THR A 305 -35.40 26.01 19.32
N SER A 306 -36.29 25.20 19.91
CA SER A 306 -37.44 25.71 20.67
C SER A 306 -36.98 26.41 21.95
N LYS A 307 -37.65 27.48 22.35
CA LYS A 307 -37.31 28.24 23.56
C LYS A 307 -37.50 27.44 24.85
N SER A 308 -38.55 26.62 24.95
CA SER A 308 -38.89 25.86 26.16
C SER A 308 -37.85 24.78 26.50
N LEU A 309 -37.22 24.18 25.48
CA LEU A 309 -36.20 23.15 25.65
C LEU A 309 -34.79 23.72 25.88
N PHE A 310 -34.58 25.02 25.63
CA PHE A 310 -33.24 25.60 25.64
C PHE A 310 -32.57 25.51 27.02
N GLU A 311 -33.31 25.78 28.10
CA GLU A 311 -32.78 25.63 29.46
C GLU A 311 -32.39 24.19 29.80
N LEU A 312 -33.13 23.21 29.25
CA LEU A 312 -32.84 21.80 29.44
C LEU A 312 -31.58 21.39 28.66
N GLN A 313 -31.44 21.86 27.42
CA GLN A 313 -30.24 21.65 26.61
C GLN A 313 -28.99 22.29 27.22
N LEU A 314 -29.11 23.47 27.82
CA LEU A 314 -28.00 24.11 28.53
C LEU A 314 -27.49 23.30 29.73
N ARG A 315 -28.31 22.41 30.30
CA ARG A 315 -27.90 21.46 31.36
C ARG A 315 -27.14 20.25 30.82
N ASP A 316 -27.28 19.91 29.53
CA ASP A 316 -26.56 18.81 28.91
C ASP A 316 -25.07 19.16 28.64
N PRO A 317 -24.10 18.40 29.20
CA PRO A 317 -22.68 18.55 28.90
C PRO A 317 -22.33 18.44 27.41
N LEU A 318 -23.00 17.57 26.65
CA LEU A 318 -22.69 17.35 25.23
C LEU A 318 -23.06 18.57 24.39
N PHE A 319 -24.22 19.16 24.65
CA PHE A 319 -24.63 20.42 24.03
C PHE A 319 -23.61 21.53 24.32
N ARG A 320 -23.22 21.72 25.59
CA ARG A 320 -22.22 22.75 25.96
C ARG A 320 -20.86 22.50 25.29
N ARG A 321 -20.39 21.24 25.26
CA ARG A 321 -19.14 20.86 24.56
C ARG A 321 -19.19 21.19 23.07
N ALA A 322 -20.31 20.96 22.40
CA ALA A 322 -20.48 21.30 20.99
C ALA A 322 -20.33 22.81 20.76
N ILE A 323 -20.92 23.65 21.62
CA ILE A 323 -20.81 25.11 21.53
C ILE A 323 -19.39 25.59 21.82
N TYR A 324 -18.70 25.00 22.80
CA TYR A 324 -17.29 25.30 23.06
C TYR A 324 -16.40 24.92 21.88
N ALA A 325 -16.64 23.77 21.24
CA ALA A 325 -15.90 23.35 20.05
C ALA A 325 -16.13 24.31 18.88
N GLN A 326 -17.39 24.67 18.58
CA GLN A 326 -17.72 25.65 17.53
C GLN A 326 -17.04 26.99 17.80
N THR A 327 -17.15 27.51 19.03
CA THR A 327 -16.50 28.75 19.44
C THR A 327 -14.98 28.67 19.28
N PHE A 328 -14.36 27.54 19.65
CA PHE A 328 -12.93 27.35 19.54
C PHE A 328 -12.44 27.38 18.08
N PHE A 329 -13.13 26.67 17.18
CA PHE A 329 -12.78 26.64 15.75
C PHE A 329 -12.98 28.01 15.07
N ILE A 330 -14.06 28.71 15.40
CA ILE A 330 -14.32 30.05 14.86
C ILE A 330 -13.32 31.07 15.38
N CYS A 331 -12.97 31.01 16.68
CA CYS A 331 -11.89 31.85 17.23
C CYS A 331 -10.57 31.61 16.49
N ASP A 332 -10.19 30.35 16.27
CA ASP A 332 -8.95 30.01 15.55
C ASP A 332 -8.94 30.56 14.12
N PHE A 333 -10.04 30.34 13.38
CA PHE A 333 -10.22 30.89 12.03
C PHE A 333 -10.09 32.42 12.01
N LEU A 334 -10.82 33.13 12.85
CA LEU A 334 -10.81 34.60 12.89
C LEU A 334 -9.45 35.16 13.33
N LEU A 335 -8.72 34.46 14.21
CA LEU A 335 -7.36 34.84 14.60
C LEU A 335 -6.35 34.74 13.43
N GLY A 336 -6.61 33.90 12.43
CA GLY A 336 -5.84 33.85 11.18
C GLY A 336 -6.01 35.07 10.26
N HIS A 337 -7.04 35.90 10.53
CA HIS A 337 -7.43 37.05 9.69
C HIS A 337 -7.30 38.42 10.39
N VAL A 338 -6.45 38.50 11.41
CA VAL A 338 -6.14 39.75 12.12
C VAL A 338 -5.38 40.72 11.21
N VAL A 339 -5.70 42.02 11.34
CA VAL A 339 -4.99 43.11 10.65
C VAL A 339 -3.47 43.02 10.96
N ASP A 340 -2.63 43.39 9.99
CA ASP A 340 -1.16 43.39 10.07
C ASP A 340 -0.45 42.02 10.14
N THR A 341 -1.16 40.91 10.04
CA THR A 341 -0.52 39.60 9.86
C THR A 341 0.01 39.44 8.43
N PRO A 342 1.18 38.80 8.20
CA PRO A 342 1.69 38.53 6.85
C PRO A 342 0.87 37.43 6.16
N SER A 343 0.58 37.58 4.87
CA SER A 343 -0.24 36.61 4.13
C SER A 343 0.51 35.29 3.97
N PRO A 344 -0.12 34.12 4.19
CA PRO A 344 0.52 32.87 3.85
C PRO A 344 0.78 32.85 2.33
N PRO A 345 1.92 32.31 1.88
CA PRO A 345 2.14 32.05 0.47
C PRO A 345 1.20 30.92 0.03
N GLY A 346 0.49 31.12 -1.07
CA GLY A 346 -0.44 30.14 -1.62
C GLY A 346 -0.73 30.40 -3.08
N THR A 347 -0.98 29.35 -3.84
CA THR A 347 -1.35 29.42 -5.26
C THR A 347 -2.86 29.64 -5.43
N ASN A 348 -3.65 29.16 -4.47
CA ASN A 348 -5.10 29.26 -4.50
C ASN A 348 -5.61 30.56 -3.83
N LYS A 349 -6.03 31.52 -4.64
CA LYS A 349 -6.55 32.81 -4.16
C LYS A 349 -7.98 32.75 -3.61
N SER A 350 -8.78 31.74 -3.98
CA SER A 350 -10.19 31.69 -3.53
C SER A 350 -10.33 31.37 -2.04
N VAL A 351 -9.33 30.73 -1.43
CA VAL A 351 -9.32 30.39 0.01
C VAL A 351 -8.62 31.49 0.83
N MET A 352 -8.26 32.62 0.21
CA MET A 352 -7.63 33.75 0.89
C MET A 352 -8.68 34.81 1.21
N TYR A 353 -9.07 34.86 2.49
CA TYR A 353 -10.04 35.85 2.97
C TYR A 353 -9.40 37.20 3.31
N PRO A 354 -10.17 38.30 3.21
CA PRO A 354 -9.70 39.63 3.63
C PRO A 354 -9.39 39.66 5.14
N ARG A 355 -8.41 40.48 5.51
CA ARG A 355 -7.95 40.61 6.89
C ARG A 355 -8.39 41.93 7.51
N THR A 356 -9.53 41.88 8.18
CA THR A 356 -10.23 43.06 8.70
C THR A 356 -10.54 42.93 10.20
N ILE A 357 -10.07 41.86 10.87
CA ILE A 357 -10.33 41.66 12.30
C ILE A 357 -9.55 42.66 13.13
N THR A 358 -10.31 43.51 13.84
CA THR A 358 -9.77 44.55 14.73
C THR A 358 -8.93 43.95 15.85
N MET A 359 -7.85 44.63 16.24
CA MET A 359 -6.92 44.17 17.28
C MET A 359 -7.61 43.92 18.64
N ASP A 360 -8.65 44.70 18.97
CA ASP A 360 -9.40 44.52 20.22
C ASP A 360 -10.26 43.25 20.22
N LEU A 361 -10.88 42.91 19.09
CA LEU A 361 -11.57 41.64 18.91
C LEU A 361 -10.55 40.48 18.97
N ALA A 362 -9.40 40.62 18.31
CA ALA A 362 -8.34 39.60 18.33
C ALA A 362 -7.87 39.26 19.76
N LYS A 363 -7.64 40.27 20.61
CA LYS A 363 -7.29 40.06 22.03
C LYS A 363 -8.39 39.29 22.78
N PHE A 364 -9.66 39.63 22.54
CA PHE A 364 -10.79 38.93 23.15
C PHE A 364 -10.87 37.47 22.68
N LEU A 365 -10.80 37.23 21.38
CA LEU A 365 -10.82 35.87 20.80
C LEU A 365 -9.69 35.00 21.35
N LYS A 366 -8.46 35.54 21.43
CA LYS A 366 -7.32 34.85 22.03
C LYS A 366 -7.55 34.52 23.50
N THR A 367 -8.08 35.48 24.27
CA THR A 367 -8.43 35.24 25.69
C THR A 367 -9.49 34.13 25.84
N THR A 368 -10.50 34.12 24.98
CA THR A 368 -11.53 33.08 24.95
C THR A 368 -10.93 31.72 24.56
N GLN A 369 -10.06 31.67 23.54
CA GLN A 369 -9.37 30.45 23.11
C GLN A 369 -8.46 29.87 24.22
N ASP A 370 -7.74 30.74 24.92
CA ASP A 370 -6.89 30.38 26.06
C ASP A 370 -7.73 29.85 27.24
N THR A 371 -8.88 30.48 27.51
CA THR A 371 -9.81 30.04 28.55
C THR A 371 -10.36 28.63 28.27
N ILE A 372 -10.72 28.34 27.02
CA ILE A 372 -11.18 26.99 26.63
C ILE A 372 -10.00 25.99 26.65
N SER A 373 -8.81 26.42 26.23
CA SER A 373 -7.61 25.57 26.14
C SER A 373 -6.98 25.20 27.48
N ARG A 374 -7.07 26.11 28.44
CA ARG A 374 -6.50 26.02 29.78
C ARG A 374 -7.55 26.54 30.76
N PRO A 375 -8.60 25.75 30.98
CA PRO A 375 -9.66 26.17 31.87
C PRO A 375 -9.12 26.43 33.29
N PRO A 376 -9.53 27.53 33.94
CA PRO A 376 -9.23 27.75 35.35
C PRO A 376 -9.68 26.56 36.21
N SER A 377 -9.09 26.35 37.39
CA SER A 377 -9.42 25.21 38.26
C SER A 377 -10.91 25.15 38.68
N THR A 378 -11.64 26.26 38.61
CA THR A 378 -13.10 26.35 38.78
C THR A 378 -13.89 25.81 37.59
N TRP A 379 -13.31 25.80 36.39
CA TRP A 379 -13.89 25.30 35.13
C TRP A 379 -13.55 23.83 34.88
N ALA A 380 -12.63 23.23 35.62
CA ALA A 380 -12.29 21.80 35.56
C ALA A 380 -13.45 20.85 35.99
N ALA A 381 -14.69 21.27 35.78
CA ALA A 381 -15.90 20.47 35.77
C ALA A 381 -15.96 19.57 34.52
N VAL A 382 -16.91 18.64 34.54
CA VAL A 382 -17.18 17.55 33.58
C VAL A 382 -17.06 17.97 32.10
N ASP A 383 -17.37 19.20 31.75
CA ASP A 383 -17.48 19.64 30.35
C ASP A 383 -16.15 19.72 29.62
N LEU A 384 -15.09 20.22 30.26
CA LEU A 384 -13.83 20.58 29.60
C LEU A 384 -12.66 19.80 30.20
N GLU A 385 -12.84 18.49 30.13
CA GLU A 385 -11.85 17.50 30.47
C GLU A 385 -10.54 17.71 29.68
N PRO A 386 -9.36 17.43 30.28
CA PRO A 386 -8.08 17.48 29.58
C PRO A 386 -8.02 16.68 28.28
N ALA A 387 -8.75 15.56 28.19
CA ALA A 387 -8.84 14.78 26.96
C ALA A 387 -9.53 15.56 25.84
N PHE A 388 -10.68 16.17 26.12
CA PHE A 388 -11.45 16.96 25.16
C PHE A 388 -10.65 18.18 24.67
N THR A 389 -10.02 18.93 25.57
CA THR A 389 -9.19 20.10 25.20
C THR A 389 -7.96 19.71 24.37
N ARG A 390 -7.36 18.55 24.64
CA ARG A 390 -6.27 18.00 23.82
C ARG A 390 -6.76 17.64 22.41
N SER A 391 -7.93 17.02 22.31
CA SER A 391 -8.55 16.71 21.03
C SER A 391 -8.84 17.97 20.21
N LEU A 392 -9.40 19.03 20.81
CA LEU A 392 -9.63 20.31 20.11
C LEU A 392 -8.35 20.89 19.51
N LYS A 393 -7.25 20.91 20.28
CA LYS A 393 -5.94 21.38 19.80
C LYS A 393 -5.39 20.51 18.68
N SER A 394 -5.53 19.19 18.80
CA SER A 394 -5.09 18.25 17.77
C SER A 394 -5.86 18.43 16.46
N VAL A 395 -7.18 18.67 16.54
CA VAL A 395 -8.04 18.92 15.38
C VAL A 395 -7.64 20.23 14.70
N VAL A 396 -7.44 21.32 15.45
CA VAL A 396 -7.00 22.60 14.90
C VAL A 396 -5.61 22.51 14.26
N ALA A 397 -4.66 21.81 14.89
CA ALA A 397 -3.34 21.59 14.30
C ALA A 397 -3.43 20.82 12.96
N ARG A 398 -4.32 19.83 12.87
CA ARG A 398 -4.58 19.10 11.62
C ARG A 398 -5.30 19.97 10.59
N ASP A 399 -6.24 20.80 11.01
CA ASP A 399 -6.96 21.72 10.13
C ASP A 399 -6.01 22.76 9.51
N SER A 400 -5.08 23.32 10.29
CA SER A 400 -4.04 24.22 9.77
C SER A 400 -3.19 23.58 8.66
N ASN A 401 -2.83 22.29 8.82
CA ASN A 401 -2.15 21.54 7.77
C ASN A 401 -3.04 21.35 6.53
N TRP A 402 -4.34 21.10 6.73
CA TRP A 402 -5.31 20.94 5.65
C TRP A 402 -5.57 22.24 4.89
N GLN A 403 -5.64 23.38 5.59
CA GLN A 403 -5.71 24.71 5.00
C GLN A 403 -4.47 24.97 4.14
N THR A 404 -3.27 24.69 4.66
CA THR A 404 -2.01 24.84 3.91
C THR A 404 -1.99 23.95 2.66
N TRP A 405 -2.47 22.72 2.76
CA TRP A 405 -2.61 21.83 1.61
C TRP A 405 -3.56 22.39 0.54
N LYS A 406 -4.74 22.89 0.94
CA LYS A 406 -5.71 23.53 0.03
C LYS A 406 -5.17 24.82 -0.61
N LEU A 407 -4.41 25.62 0.15
CA LEU A 407 -3.74 26.84 -0.36
C LEU A 407 -2.77 26.52 -1.50
N ASN A 408 -2.22 25.30 -1.53
CA ASN A 408 -1.30 24.81 -2.56
C ASN A 408 -2.01 24.06 -3.70
N ASN A 409 -3.32 24.27 -3.91
CA ASN A 409 -4.16 23.56 -4.90
C ASN A 409 -4.26 22.05 -4.67
N SER A 410 -4.23 21.60 -3.41
CA SER A 410 -4.55 20.22 -3.04
C SER A 410 -3.74 19.16 -3.82
N PRO A 411 -2.39 19.18 -3.79
CA PRO A 411 -1.57 18.19 -4.48
C PRO A 411 -1.90 16.75 -4.01
N SER A 412 -1.78 15.77 -4.91
CA SER A 412 -2.04 14.37 -4.54
C SER A 412 -1.09 13.89 -3.44
N PHE A 413 -1.67 13.21 -2.45
CA PHE A 413 -0.96 12.54 -1.35
C PHE A 413 -0.82 11.03 -1.57
N GLU A 414 -1.45 10.51 -2.61
CA GLU A 414 -1.49 9.07 -2.88
C GLU A 414 -0.17 8.64 -3.51
N LYS A 415 0.37 7.54 -2.98
CA LYS A 415 1.48 6.87 -3.65
C LYS A 415 0.90 6.11 -4.85
N PRO A 416 1.55 6.18 -6.02
CA PRO A 416 1.11 5.39 -7.16
C PRO A 416 1.11 3.90 -6.78
N VAL A 417 0.15 3.16 -7.32
CA VAL A 417 0.11 1.70 -7.18
C VAL A 417 1.41 1.13 -7.75
N VAL A 418 2.05 0.23 -7.00
CA VAL A 418 3.26 -0.44 -7.47
C VAL A 418 2.87 -1.35 -8.64
N PRO A 419 3.43 -1.16 -9.84
CA PRO A 419 3.05 -1.97 -10.99
C PRO A 419 3.46 -3.42 -10.78
N ALA A 420 2.69 -4.35 -11.34
CA ALA A 420 2.95 -5.79 -11.22
C ALA A 420 4.36 -6.17 -11.72
N SER A 421 4.89 -5.45 -12.70
CA SER A 421 6.26 -5.63 -13.21
C SER A 421 7.33 -5.39 -12.14
N GLU A 422 7.18 -4.34 -11.32
CA GLU A 422 8.13 -4.04 -10.24
C GLU A 422 8.07 -5.09 -9.13
N ILE A 423 6.88 -5.62 -8.85
CA ILE A 423 6.70 -6.72 -7.90
C ILE A 423 7.39 -7.97 -8.42
N ASP A 424 7.23 -8.29 -9.71
CA ASP A 424 7.85 -9.47 -10.31
C ASP A 424 9.36 -9.34 -10.41
N ASP A 425 9.89 -8.14 -10.69
CA ASP A 425 11.32 -7.88 -10.67
C ASP A 425 11.90 -7.96 -9.25
N ALA A 426 11.18 -7.46 -8.24
CA ALA A 426 11.56 -7.63 -6.84
C ALA A 426 11.58 -9.12 -6.42
N LYS A 427 10.60 -9.92 -6.86
CA LYS A 427 10.60 -11.38 -6.64
C LYS A 427 11.82 -12.05 -7.28
N LYS A 428 12.12 -11.74 -8.54
CA LYS A 428 13.31 -12.25 -9.24
C LYS A 428 14.61 -11.87 -8.50
N GLU A 429 14.69 -10.65 -7.99
CA GLU A 429 15.85 -10.20 -7.23
C GLU A 429 16.00 -10.98 -5.92
N ILE A 430 14.91 -11.20 -5.19
CA ILE A 430 14.88 -12.03 -3.98
C ILE A 430 15.33 -13.46 -4.28
N ASP A 431 14.83 -14.06 -5.36
CA ASP A 431 15.22 -15.41 -5.77
C ASP A 431 16.70 -15.49 -6.16
N SER A 432 17.23 -14.48 -6.84
CA SER A 432 18.67 -14.39 -7.14
C SER A 432 19.53 -14.36 -5.87
N ARG A 433 19.06 -13.63 -4.83
CA ARG A 433 19.76 -13.49 -3.54
C ARG A 433 19.57 -14.72 -2.65
N ARG A 434 18.50 -15.48 -2.84
CA ARG A 434 18.22 -16.77 -2.19
C ARG A 434 18.98 -17.95 -2.79
N GLY A 435 19.65 -17.75 -3.93
CA GLY A 435 20.51 -18.77 -4.53
C GLY A 435 21.51 -19.35 -3.52
N THR A 436 21.78 -20.66 -3.65
CA THR A 436 22.74 -21.34 -2.79
C THR A 436 24.10 -20.65 -2.92
N LYS A 437 24.64 -20.15 -1.79
CA LYS A 437 25.99 -19.57 -1.76
C LYS A 437 26.97 -20.53 -2.44
N ARG A 438 27.85 -20.00 -3.31
CA ARG A 438 28.88 -20.80 -3.97
C ARG A 438 29.62 -21.62 -2.92
N ALA A 439 29.76 -22.93 -3.18
CA ALA A 439 30.51 -23.82 -2.30
C ALA A 439 31.88 -23.20 -2.00
N TYR A 440 32.24 -23.17 -0.72
CA TYR A 440 33.47 -22.56 -0.28
C TYR A 440 34.67 -23.27 -0.92
N ARG A 441 35.63 -22.51 -1.44
CA ARG A 441 36.72 -23.02 -2.31
C ARG A 441 37.61 -24.09 -1.67
N PHE A 442 37.65 -24.17 -0.34
CA PHE A 442 38.46 -25.14 0.39
C PHE A 442 37.54 -26.07 1.17
N ASN A 443 37.49 -27.33 0.79
CA ASN A 443 36.58 -28.32 1.38
C ASN A 443 36.71 -28.42 2.91
N MET A 444 37.91 -28.22 3.45
CA MET A 444 38.20 -28.27 4.89
C MET A 444 38.35 -26.88 5.53
N GLY A 445 37.79 -25.84 4.90
CA GLY A 445 37.76 -24.47 5.42
C GLY A 445 39.06 -23.67 5.27
N THR A 446 40.24 -24.30 5.34
CA THR A 446 41.52 -23.62 5.09
C THR A 446 42.33 -24.28 3.97
N PRO A 447 43.20 -23.52 3.28
CA PRO A 447 44.06 -24.08 2.23
C PRO A 447 45.08 -25.09 2.76
N ALA A 448 45.50 -24.98 4.03
CA ALA A 448 46.41 -25.94 4.64
C ALA A 448 45.72 -27.28 4.91
N LEU A 449 44.53 -27.24 5.52
CA LEU A 449 43.77 -28.45 5.82
C LEU A 449 43.28 -29.17 4.57
N SER A 450 42.87 -28.42 3.55
CA SER A 450 42.43 -29.03 2.27
C SER A 450 43.59 -29.64 1.49
N ARG A 451 44.81 -29.09 1.61
CA ARG A 451 46.01 -29.72 1.05
C ARG A 451 46.34 -31.02 1.78
N LEU A 452 46.26 -31.02 3.11
CA LEU A 452 46.54 -32.20 3.93
C LEU A 452 45.52 -33.32 3.66
N SER A 453 44.23 -33.01 3.57
CA SER A 453 43.19 -34.00 3.25
C SER A 453 43.36 -34.60 1.86
N ASN A 454 43.92 -33.83 0.92
CA ASN A 454 44.15 -34.28 -0.44
C ASN A 454 45.51 -35.01 -0.60
N THR A 455 46.25 -35.25 0.47
CA THR A 455 47.48 -36.06 0.37
C THR A 455 47.09 -37.52 0.10
N PRO A 456 47.63 -38.14 -0.98
CA PRO A 456 47.28 -39.50 -1.31
C PRO A 456 47.88 -40.42 -0.23
N THR A 457 47.02 -41.17 0.44
CA THR A 457 47.39 -42.16 1.44
C THR A 457 47.02 -43.54 0.90
N GLY A 458 47.89 -44.53 1.09
CA GLY A 458 47.63 -45.87 0.56
C GLY A 458 48.86 -46.76 0.57
N ILE A 459 48.62 -48.07 0.66
CA ILE A 459 49.69 -49.08 0.72
C ILE A 459 50.49 -49.13 -0.59
N ASP A 460 49.89 -48.73 -1.71
CA ASP A 460 50.52 -48.76 -3.03
C ASP A 460 51.66 -47.75 -3.17
N LEU A 461 51.56 -46.59 -2.53
CA LEU A 461 52.66 -45.61 -2.48
C LEU A 461 53.88 -46.15 -1.71
N LEU A 462 53.65 -47.09 -0.79
CA LEU A 462 54.72 -47.74 -0.02
C LEU A 462 55.39 -48.88 -0.80
N ARG A 463 54.79 -49.36 -1.90
CA ARG A 463 55.33 -50.45 -2.75
C ARG A 463 56.39 -49.98 -3.75
N ASN A 464 56.66 -48.68 -3.85
CA ASN A 464 57.66 -48.14 -4.75
C ASN A 464 59.06 -48.71 -4.46
N LYS A 465 59.56 -49.52 -5.39
CA LYS A 465 60.87 -50.20 -5.31
C LYS A 465 62.03 -49.25 -5.00
N GLN A 466 62.01 -48.03 -5.54
CA GLN A 466 63.05 -47.03 -5.29
C GLN A 466 63.17 -46.60 -3.81
N ARG A 467 62.13 -46.81 -2.99
CA ARG A 467 62.18 -46.49 -1.55
C ARG A 467 62.98 -47.50 -0.74
N TYR A 468 63.07 -48.74 -1.20
CA TYR A 468 63.70 -49.85 -0.45
C TYR A 468 64.80 -50.60 -1.22
N ALA A 469 64.91 -50.41 -2.55
CA ALA A 469 65.98 -50.97 -3.35
C ALA A 469 67.29 -50.21 -3.06
N ILE A 470 68.26 -50.92 -2.51
CA ILE A 470 69.59 -50.37 -2.22
C ILE A 470 70.40 -50.38 -3.53
N PRO A 471 70.94 -49.24 -3.99
CA PRO A 471 71.78 -49.18 -5.19
C PRO A 471 73.01 -50.07 -5.11
N GLY A 472 73.55 -50.47 -6.27
CA GLY A 472 74.69 -51.38 -6.37
C GLY A 472 76.01 -50.77 -5.84
N PRO A 473 76.93 -51.58 -5.30
CA PRO A 473 78.27 -51.16 -4.91
C PRO A 473 79.05 -50.43 -6.02
N ALA A 474 78.93 -50.91 -7.26
CA ALA A 474 79.58 -50.30 -8.43
C ALA A 474 79.02 -48.92 -8.76
N GLU A 475 77.71 -48.73 -8.60
CA GLU A 475 77.04 -47.44 -8.82
C GLU A 475 77.46 -46.40 -7.76
N TYR A 476 77.72 -46.84 -6.52
CA TYR A 476 78.33 -45.98 -5.51
C TYR A 476 79.78 -45.64 -5.84
N TYR A 477 80.55 -46.60 -6.36
CA TYR A 477 81.94 -46.39 -6.78
C TYR A 477 82.05 -45.35 -7.91
N GLU A 478 81.23 -45.44 -8.95
CA GLU A 478 81.17 -44.44 -10.03
C GLU A 478 80.81 -43.05 -9.49
N LYS A 479 79.78 -42.97 -8.62
CA LYS A 479 79.38 -41.70 -7.98
C LYS A 479 80.42 -41.13 -7.02
N ILE A 480 81.34 -41.95 -6.51
CA ILE A 480 82.47 -41.49 -5.69
C ILE A 480 83.58 -40.97 -6.61
N ARG A 481 83.87 -41.66 -7.71
CA ARG A 481 84.86 -41.26 -8.70
C ARG A 481 84.54 -39.88 -9.29
N GLU A 482 83.31 -39.68 -9.74
CA GLU A 482 82.86 -38.40 -10.29
C GLU A 482 83.01 -37.24 -9.28
N VAL A 483 82.66 -37.48 -8.01
CA VAL A 483 82.75 -36.45 -6.96
C VAL A 483 84.20 -36.19 -6.56
N ARG A 484 85.06 -37.20 -6.64
CA ARG A 484 86.49 -37.06 -6.36
C ARG A 484 87.19 -36.26 -7.46
N ASP A 485 86.84 -36.47 -8.72
CA ASP A 485 87.38 -35.69 -9.84
C ASP A 485 87.01 -34.20 -9.67
N VAL A 486 85.76 -33.91 -9.27
CA VAL A 486 85.32 -32.54 -8.95
C VAL A 486 86.02 -31.95 -7.71
N LEU A 487 86.37 -32.78 -6.71
CA LEU A 487 87.08 -32.34 -5.51
C LEU A 487 88.52 -31.88 -5.81
N VAL A 488 89.19 -32.44 -6.82
CA VAL A 488 90.55 -32.06 -7.22
C VAL A 488 90.61 -30.61 -7.73
N ASP A 489 89.53 -30.15 -8.36
CA ASP A 489 89.42 -28.82 -8.95
C ASP A 489 88.81 -27.77 -7.99
N MET A 490 88.41 -28.16 -6.77
CA MET A 490 87.81 -27.27 -5.77
C MET A 490 88.87 -26.49 -4.96
N THR A 491 88.76 -25.15 -4.98
CA THR A 491 89.69 -24.22 -4.31
C THR A 491 89.21 -23.70 -2.96
N ASP A 492 87.92 -23.90 -2.61
CA ASP A 492 87.31 -23.44 -1.35
C ASP A 492 87.42 -24.51 -0.23
N PRO A 493 88.06 -24.22 0.92
CA PRO A 493 88.30 -25.20 1.98
C PRO A 493 87.04 -25.72 2.70
N GLU A 494 85.96 -24.92 2.80
CA GLU A 494 84.76 -25.33 3.56
C GLU A 494 83.89 -26.29 2.73
N LEU A 495 83.64 -25.94 1.47
CA LEU A 495 82.92 -26.79 0.51
C LEU A 495 83.71 -28.08 0.20
N ALA A 496 85.05 -28.01 0.18
CA ALA A 496 85.91 -29.19 0.08
C ALA A 496 85.75 -30.14 1.28
N ARG A 497 85.38 -29.63 2.47
CA ARG A 497 85.11 -30.49 3.64
C ARG A 497 83.75 -31.18 3.53
N GLU A 498 82.70 -30.46 3.16
CA GLU A 498 81.35 -31.04 2.95
C GLU A 498 81.35 -32.12 1.85
N THR A 499 82.09 -31.90 0.78
CA THR A 499 82.22 -32.87 -0.32
C THR A 499 83.02 -34.11 0.12
N LYS A 500 84.08 -33.95 0.91
CA LYS A 500 84.78 -35.09 1.55
C LYS A 500 83.87 -35.89 2.49
N GLU A 501 83.05 -35.22 3.29
CA GLU A 501 82.03 -35.88 4.13
C GLU A 501 80.97 -36.58 3.29
N GLY A 502 80.58 -35.98 2.16
CA GLY A 502 79.71 -36.58 1.16
C GLY A 502 80.30 -37.84 0.52
N ILE A 503 81.59 -37.83 0.18
CA ILE A 503 82.34 -39.00 -0.30
C ILE A 503 82.36 -40.09 0.77
N ALA A 504 82.73 -39.77 2.01
CA ALA A 504 82.74 -40.72 3.11
C ALA A 504 81.34 -41.33 3.35
N SER A 505 80.27 -40.52 3.32
CA SER A 505 78.88 -41.00 3.45
C SER A 505 78.49 -41.96 2.32
N LYS A 506 78.92 -41.69 1.08
CA LYS A 506 78.70 -42.56 -0.08
C LYS A 506 79.54 -43.84 0.01
N GLU A 507 80.79 -43.78 0.45
CA GLU A 507 81.65 -44.94 0.71
C GLU A 507 81.02 -45.85 1.76
N TRP A 508 80.52 -45.30 2.86
CA TRP A 508 79.81 -46.05 3.89
C TRP A 508 78.51 -46.69 3.38
N ARG A 509 77.74 -46.00 2.52
CA ARG A 509 76.54 -46.56 1.89
C ARG A 509 76.91 -47.66 0.89
N GLY A 510 77.98 -47.48 0.11
CA GLY A 510 78.52 -48.45 -0.85
C GLY A 510 79.04 -49.72 -0.18
N LEU A 511 79.78 -49.60 0.94
CA LEU A 511 80.25 -50.75 1.71
C LEU A 511 79.08 -51.53 2.35
N ARG A 512 78.03 -50.84 2.82
CA ARG A 512 76.81 -51.49 3.31
C ARG A 512 76.05 -52.19 2.18
N ALA A 513 75.99 -51.60 0.99
CA ALA A 513 75.45 -52.23 -0.19
C ALA A 513 76.27 -53.48 -0.59
N ALA A 514 77.61 -53.41 -0.53
CA ALA A 514 78.51 -54.50 -0.88
C ALA A 514 78.36 -55.69 0.08
N ARG A 515 78.21 -55.40 1.37
CA ARG A 515 77.86 -56.42 2.37
C ARG A 515 76.51 -57.08 2.07
N ALA A 516 75.49 -56.30 1.71
CA ALA A 516 74.14 -56.81 1.49
C ALA A 516 73.99 -57.62 0.18
N GLN A 517 74.78 -57.29 -0.85
CA GLN A 517 74.69 -57.88 -2.18
C GLN A 517 75.67 -59.03 -2.45
N GLY A 518 76.47 -59.44 -1.46
CA GLY A 518 77.21 -60.70 -1.49
C GLY A 518 78.70 -60.63 -1.88
N THR A 519 79.27 -59.45 -2.15
CA THR A 519 80.69 -59.26 -2.48
C THR A 519 81.61 -59.27 -1.23
N ARG A 520 81.19 -59.95 -0.16
CA ARG A 520 81.90 -59.98 1.12
C ARG A 520 83.28 -60.65 1.03
N TYR A 521 83.49 -61.57 0.10
CA TYR A 521 84.77 -62.25 -0.08
C TYR A 521 85.87 -61.31 -0.61
N GLU A 522 85.50 -60.22 -1.29
CA GLU A 522 86.42 -59.21 -1.82
C GLU A 522 86.91 -58.24 -0.74
N PHE A 523 86.24 -58.19 0.42
CA PHE A 523 86.64 -57.34 1.55
C PHE A 523 88.01 -57.72 2.12
N ALA A 524 88.52 -58.92 1.86
CA ALA A 524 89.91 -59.25 2.19
C ALA A 524 90.89 -58.25 1.55
N ARG A 525 90.61 -57.82 0.30
CA ARG A 525 91.41 -56.82 -0.44
C ARG A 525 91.32 -55.42 0.16
N TYR A 526 90.16 -55.09 0.72
CA TYR A 526 89.95 -53.82 1.45
C TYR A 526 90.83 -53.71 2.71
N PHE A 527 91.10 -54.83 3.39
CA PHE A 527 91.94 -54.84 4.60
C PHE A 527 93.44 -54.96 4.30
N THR A 528 93.82 -55.54 3.15
CA THR A 528 95.23 -55.65 2.72
C THR A 528 95.72 -54.46 1.87
N GLY A 529 94.81 -53.72 1.24
CA GLY A 529 95.09 -52.54 0.41
C GLY A 529 94.84 -51.20 1.12
N LYS A 530 94.77 -50.11 0.34
CA LYS A 530 94.28 -48.80 0.83
C LYS A 530 92.79 -48.96 1.16
N ARG A 531 92.37 -48.68 2.40
CA ARG A 531 90.99 -48.87 2.89
C ARG A 531 89.96 -47.97 2.16
N SER A 532 89.64 -48.29 0.91
CA SER A 532 88.69 -47.58 0.05
C SER A 532 87.81 -48.56 -0.71
N LEU A 533 86.58 -48.14 -1.05
CA LEU A 533 85.62 -48.97 -1.79
C LEU A 533 86.17 -49.45 -3.15
N GLU A 534 87.15 -48.73 -3.70
CA GLU A 534 87.81 -48.98 -4.98
C GLU A 534 88.56 -50.31 -5.01
N THR A 535 89.15 -50.70 -3.88
CA THR A 535 89.90 -51.96 -3.75
C THR A 535 89.04 -53.21 -3.91
N LEU A 536 87.71 -53.06 -3.94
CA LEU A 536 86.79 -54.16 -4.23
C LEU A 536 86.64 -54.40 -5.75
N PHE A 537 86.96 -53.43 -6.61
CA PHE A 537 86.68 -53.49 -8.06
C PHE A 537 87.92 -53.58 -8.98
N ASP A 538 89.13 -53.33 -8.48
CA ASP A 538 90.37 -53.45 -9.26
C ASP A 538 90.72 -54.93 -9.51
N ALA A 539 90.37 -55.46 -10.70
CA ALA A 539 90.65 -56.85 -11.12
C ALA A 539 91.54 -56.97 -12.38
N GLU A 540 92.05 -55.87 -12.96
CA GLU A 540 92.70 -55.90 -14.29
C GLU A 540 94.25 -55.83 -14.30
N ASN A 541 94.96 -55.81 -13.16
CA ASN A 541 96.43 -55.64 -13.13
C ASN A 541 97.23 -56.86 -12.61
N GLU A 542 96.88 -58.09 -13.00
CA GLU A 542 97.69 -59.30 -12.74
C GLU A 542 97.96 -60.16 -13.99
N ASN A 543 98.18 -59.54 -15.16
CA ASN A 543 98.77 -60.22 -16.34
C ASN A 543 99.97 -59.41 -16.89
N GLU A 544 101.02 -59.25 -16.08
CA GLU A 544 102.37 -59.02 -16.59
C GLU A 544 103.32 -60.06 -15.95
N PRO A 545 104.02 -60.88 -16.75
CA PRO A 545 105.00 -61.81 -16.22
C PRO A 545 106.20 -61.02 -15.67
N LYS A 546 106.40 -61.09 -14.34
CA LYS A 546 107.65 -60.67 -13.71
C LYS A 546 108.78 -61.57 -14.22
N THR A 547 109.56 -61.11 -15.20
CA THR A 547 110.84 -61.73 -15.58
C THR A 547 111.79 -61.66 -14.39
N ILE A 548 112.10 -62.82 -13.82
CA ILE A 548 113.16 -63.03 -12.83
C ILE A 548 114.49 -62.93 -13.57
N LYS A 549 115.25 -61.85 -13.34
CA LYS A 549 116.69 -61.85 -13.63
C LYS A 549 117.40 -62.53 -12.47
N LEU A 550 117.88 -63.75 -12.70
CA LEU A 550 118.95 -64.35 -11.93
C LEU A 550 120.25 -63.91 -12.60
N GLU A 551 120.98 -62.99 -11.97
CA GLU A 551 122.40 -62.79 -12.28
C GLU A 551 123.19 -64.00 -11.79
N ASN A 552 124.27 -64.34 -12.50
CA ASN A 552 125.61 -64.35 -11.89
C ASN A 552 126.69 -64.60 -12.97
N ALA A 553 127.33 -63.51 -13.41
CA ALA A 553 128.78 -63.36 -13.61
C ALA A 553 129.09 -61.94 -14.09
#